data_AF-A0A3R7WY92-F1
#
_entry.id   AF-A0A3R7WY92-F1
#
_cell.length_a   1.000
_cell.length_b   1.000
_cell.length_c   1.000
_cell.angle_alpha   90.00
_cell.angle_beta   90.00
_cell.angle_gamma   90.00
#
_symmetry.space_group_name_H-M   'P 1'
#
loop_
_entity.id
_entity.type
_entity.pdbx_description
1 polymer ?
#
loop_
_entity_poly.entity_id
_entity_poly.type
_entity_poly.pdbx_seq_one_letter_code
_entity_poly.pdbx_strand_id
1 'polypeptide(L)'
;MAAWVEVCREVNRIPGFKISKKPEGLKTRFDLLIKTHCEGEMASMRKSGTSEDYTERDLLLTDIKARMDDFDETAAARKDSVKRKIDSIENSGTLMRRMAMGNLDGQGDEKDETPRKKKKNQAPSLDISCLMDTIKKGIDEKVKREAKHAELLEERLAFDRAQAQRQEKQHQDHQLIMQQLLASLIKK
;
A
#
# COMPACT_ATOMS: atom_id res chain seq x y z
N MET A 1 20.78 6.45 10.29
CA MET A 1 21.73 7.32 9.55
C MET A 1 22.05 6.88 8.14
N ALA A 2 22.09 5.58 7.81
CA ALA A 2 22.39 5.11 6.45
C ALA A 2 21.52 5.75 5.34
N ALA A 3 20.20 5.87 5.55
CA ALA A 3 19.31 6.52 4.59
C ALA A 3 19.67 8.00 4.31
N TRP A 4 20.08 8.74 5.34
CA TRP A 4 20.49 10.14 5.19
C TRP A 4 21.84 10.31 4.49
N VAL A 5 22.71 9.31 4.55
CA VAL A 5 23.95 9.28 3.74
C VAL A 5 23.59 9.21 2.25
N GLU A 6 22.61 8.40 1.89
CA GLU A 6 22.15 8.29 0.49
C GLU A 6 21.44 9.57 0.04
N VAL A 7 20.53 10.11 0.84
CA VAL A 7 19.87 11.40 0.54
C VAL A 7 20.91 12.51 0.33
N CYS A 8 21.93 12.58 1.19
CA CYS A 8 23.02 13.54 1.06
C CYS A 8 23.79 13.36 -0.27
N ARG A 9 24.06 12.12 -0.68
CA ARG A 9 24.71 11.82 -1.95
C ARG A 9 23.86 12.30 -3.14
N GLU A 10 22.57 11.99 -3.14
CA GLU A 10 21.66 12.39 -4.23
C GLU A 10 21.51 13.90 -4.31
N VAL A 11 21.36 14.57 -3.17
CA VAL A 11 21.26 16.03 -3.11
C VAL A 11 22.52 16.71 -3.68
N ASN A 12 23.71 16.17 -3.40
CA ASN A 12 24.96 16.69 -3.95
C ASN A 12 25.11 16.47 -5.46
N ARG A 13 24.33 15.57 -6.08
CA ARG A 13 24.34 15.32 -7.53
C ARG A 13 23.48 16.33 -8.30
N ILE A 14 22.57 17.04 -7.64
CA ILE A 14 21.64 17.97 -8.30
C ILE A 14 22.41 19.21 -8.78
N PRO A 15 22.47 19.46 -10.10
CA PRO A 15 23.13 20.66 -10.63
C PRO A 15 22.45 21.93 -10.09
N GLY A 16 23.25 22.86 -9.58
CA GLY A 16 22.74 24.11 -8.99
C GLY A 16 22.40 24.02 -7.49
N PHE A 17 22.30 22.83 -6.91
CA PHE A 17 22.09 22.67 -5.47
C PHE A 17 23.41 22.74 -4.69
N LYS A 18 23.91 23.96 -4.45
CA LYS A 18 25.23 24.21 -3.84
C LYS A 18 25.28 24.04 -2.31
N ILE A 19 24.58 23.05 -1.75
CA ILE A 19 24.59 22.79 -0.29
C ILE A 19 25.41 21.54 0.00
N SER A 20 26.69 21.74 0.35
CA SER A 20 27.54 20.67 0.88
C SER A 20 27.34 20.55 2.40
N LYS A 21 26.34 19.76 2.81
CA LYS A 21 26.08 19.44 4.22
C LYS A 21 26.39 17.98 4.50
N LYS A 22 26.93 17.71 5.69
CA LYS A 22 27.03 16.35 6.23
C LYS A 22 25.62 15.77 6.46
N PRO A 23 25.44 14.44 6.40
CA PRO A 23 24.13 13.78 6.56
C PRO A 23 23.36 14.23 7.81
N GLU A 24 24.04 14.44 8.93
CA GLU A 24 23.44 14.89 10.20
C GLU A 24 22.90 16.31 10.07
N GLY A 25 23.70 17.22 9.49
CA GLY A 25 23.31 18.61 9.28
C GLY A 25 22.23 18.79 8.22
N LEU A 26 22.09 17.82 7.31
CA LEU A 26 20.98 17.76 6.34
C LEU A 26 19.71 17.28 7.02
N LYS A 27 19.78 16.19 7.80
CA LYS A 27 18.65 15.70 8.61
C LYS A 27 18.11 16.78 9.54
N THR A 28 18.97 17.41 10.34
CA THR A 28 18.55 18.48 11.26
C THR A 28 17.84 19.62 10.53
N ARG A 29 18.30 19.97 9.32
CA ARG A 29 17.66 21.02 8.52
C ARG A 29 16.31 20.59 7.98
N PHE A 30 16.19 19.35 7.52
CA PHE A 30 14.91 18.79 7.09
C PHE A 30 13.90 18.72 8.26
N ASP A 31 14.32 18.20 9.41
CA ASP A 31 13.48 18.12 10.61
C ASP A 31 12.99 19.51 11.02
N LEU A 32 13.86 20.52 10.95
CA LEU A 32 13.49 21.92 11.22
C LEU A 32 12.46 22.43 10.21
N LEU A 33 12.63 22.16 8.91
CA LEU A 33 11.69 22.60 7.86
C LEU A 33 10.30 22.01 8.08
N ILE A 34 10.21 20.71 8.32
CA ILE A 34 8.93 20.03 8.59
C ILE A 34 8.30 20.58 9.88
N LYS A 35 9.09 20.73 10.95
CA LYS A 35 8.60 21.29 12.21
C LYS A 35 8.02 22.70 12.02
N THR A 36 8.76 23.60 11.37
CA THR A 36 8.30 24.98 11.13
C THR A 36 7.05 25.04 10.24
N HIS A 37 6.93 24.10 9.28
CA HIS A 37 5.77 23.97 8.42
C HIS A 37 4.52 23.53 9.22
N CYS A 38 4.67 22.49 10.05
CA CYS A 38 3.59 21.98 10.89
C CYS A 38 3.15 22.97 11.97
N GLU A 39 4.07 23.75 12.53
CA GLU A 39 3.78 24.77 13.57
C GLU A 39 3.08 26.01 13.00
N GLY A 40 2.91 26.12 11.68
CA GLY A 40 2.11 27.19 11.07
C GLY A 40 2.75 28.59 11.22
N GLU A 41 4.07 28.67 11.33
CA GLU A 41 4.87 29.91 11.37
C GLU A 41 4.85 30.64 10.01
N MET A 42 3.67 30.91 9.46
CA MET A 42 3.44 31.72 8.26
C MET A 42 3.64 33.22 8.52
N ALA A 43 3.62 33.64 9.79
CA ALA A 43 3.69 35.06 10.16
C ALA A 43 5.09 35.67 9.97
N SER A 44 6.17 34.87 10.09
CA SER A 44 7.54 35.37 10.13
C SER A 44 8.23 35.46 8.74
N MET A 45 7.82 34.61 7.78
CA MET A 45 8.51 34.49 6.48
C MET A 45 8.04 35.46 5.40
N ARG A 46 6.98 36.25 5.66
CA ARG A 46 6.41 37.24 4.72
C ARG A 46 7.33 38.43 4.39
N LYS A 47 8.53 38.49 4.97
CA LYS A 47 9.42 39.68 4.88
C LYS A 47 10.54 39.59 3.83
N SER A 48 10.74 38.49 3.09
CA SER A 48 11.92 38.40 2.20
C SER A 48 11.83 37.42 1.00
N GLY A 49 10.77 37.45 0.18
CA GLY A 49 10.75 36.69 -1.08
C GLY A 49 9.51 36.93 -1.95
N THR A 50 9.54 36.42 -3.18
CA THR A 50 8.44 36.40 -4.16
C THR A 50 7.37 35.38 -3.77
N SER A 51 6.08 35.73 -3.93
CA SER A 51 4.95 34.93 -3.41
C SER A 51 4.86 33.50 -3.94
N GLU A 52 5.34 33.26 -5.16
CA GLU A 52 5.22 31.97 -5.86
C GLU A 52 6.15 30.90 -5.25
N ASP A 53 7.40 31.24 -4.94
CA ASP A 53 8.38 30.29 -4.39
C ASP A 53 7.96 29.74 -3.01
N TYR A 54 7.18 30.51 -2.24
CA TYR A 54 6.64 30.06 -0.96
C TYR A 54 5.52 29.04 -1.14
N THR A 55 4.65 29.27 -2.13
CA THR A 55 3.54 28.35 -2.40
C THR A 55 4.03 26.98 -2.84
N GLU A 56 5.04 26.93 -3.71
CA GLU A 56 5.60 25.64 -4.16
C GLU A 56 6.29 24.90 -3.01
N ARG A 57 7.11 25.58 -2.22
CA ARG A 57 7.78 24.97 -1.07
C ARG A 57 6.79 24.38 -0.08
N ASP A 58 5.73 25.11 0.25
CA ASP A 58 4.74 24.66 1.24
C ASP A 58 3.90 23.49 0.69
N LEU A 59 3.60 23.49 -0.61
CA LEU A 59 2.99 22.32 -1.28
C LEU A 59 3.90 21.09 -1.21
N LEU A 60 5.19 21.25 -1.51
CA LEU A 60 6.17 20.16 -1.45
C LEU A 60 6.34 19.60 -0.03
N LEU A 61 6.42 20.47 0.98
CA LEU A 61 6.53 20.03 2.38
C LEU A 61 5.26 19.31 2.85
N THR A 62 4.09 19.75 2.40
CA THR A 62 2.81 19.09 2.68
C THR A 62 2.76 17.70 2.06
N ASP A 63 3.12 17.58 0.79
CA ASP A 63 3.14 16.30 0.07
C ASP A 63 4.17 15.32 0.66
N ILE A 64 5.40 15.78 0.95
CA ILE A 64 6.42 14.95 1.61
C ILE A 64 5.92 14.45 2.97
N LYS A 65 5.29 15.32 3.77
CA LYS A 65 4.74 14.94 5.08
C LYS A 65 3.64 13.88 4.94
N ALA A 66 2.71 14.06 4.00
CA ALA A 66 1.65 13.09 3.74
C ALA A 66 2.22 11.70 3.38
N ARG A 67 3.22 11.65 2.49
CA ARG A 67 3.88 10.39 2.13
C ARG A 67 4.61 9.72 3.29
N MET A 68 5.19 10.51 4.21
CA MET A 68 5.81 9.97 5.42
C MET A 68 4.76 9.40 6.38
N ASP A 69 3.63 10.08 6.55
CA ASP A 69 2.54 9.63 7.41
C ASP A 69 1.91 8.34 6.88
N ASP A 70 1.61 8.27 5.58
CA ASP A 70 1.12 7.04 4.93
C ASP A 70 2.07 5.86 5.15
N PHE A 71 3.39 6.13 5.09
CA PHE A 71 4.40 5.12 5.34
C PHE A 71 4.36 4.63 6.78
N ASP A 72 4.16 5.51 7.76
CA ASP A 72 4.08 5.15 9.17
C ASP A 72 2.76 4.44 9.51
N GLU A 73 1.64 4.89 8.98
CA GLU A 73 0.32 4.28 9.14
C GLU A 73 0.30 2.83 8.60
N THR A 74 0.94 2.59 7.46
CA THR A 74 1.03 1.26 6.86
C THR A 74 2.08 0.36 7.51
N ALA A 75 2.87 0.85 8.48
CA ALA A 75 3.97 0.09 9.07
C ALA A 75 3.52 -1.20 9.76
N ALA A 76 2.40 -1.17 10.49
CA ALA A 76 1.85 -2.35 11.16
C ALA A 76 1.39 -3.41 10.15
N ALA A 77 0.65 -2.99 9.12
CA ALA A 77 0.18 -3.86 8.04
C ALA A 77 1.36 -4.51 7.29
N ARG A 78 2.42 -3.75 7.02
CA ARG A 78 3.64 -4.30 6.39
C ARG A 78 4.30 -5.34 7.28
N LYS A 79 4.50 -5.07 8.57
CA LYS A 79 5.10 -6.03 9.52
C LYS A 79 4.26 -7.31 9.61
N ASP A 80 2.95 -7.17 9.70
CA ASP A 80 2.03 -8.31 9.75
C ASP A 80 2.07 -9.14 8.45
N SER A 81 2.13 -8.49 7.28
CA SER A 81 2.27 -9.19 6.01
C SER A 81 3.56 -10.00 5.91
N VAL A 82 4.67 -9.49 6.45
CA VAL A 82 5.96 -10.20 6.47
C VAL A 82 5.87 -11.38 7.44
N LYS A 83 5.31 -11.18 8.64
CA LYS A 83 5.13 -12.24 9.62
C LYS A 83 4.28 -13.39 9.07
N ARG A 84 3.13 -13.08 8.45
CA ARG A 84 2.26 -14.09 7.81
C ARG A 84 2.99 -14.91 6.74
N LYS A 85 3.89 -14.30 5.97
CA LYS A 85 4.71 -15.03 4.98
C LYS A 85 5.70 -15.97 5.67
N ILE A 86 6.36 -15.52 6.74
CA ILE A 86 7.29 -16.36 7.52
C ILE A 86 6.54 -17.53 8.15
N ASP A 87 5.43 -17.27 8.84
CA ASP A 87 4.61 -18.28 9.50
C ASP A 87 4.08 -19.31 8.47
N SER A 88 3.72 -18.86 7.27
CA SER A 88 3.28 -19.74 6.17
C SER A 88 4.41 -20.66 5.68
N ILE A 89 5.63 -20.14 5.55
CA ILE A 89 6.81 -20.94 5.17
C ILE A 89 7.15 -21.94 6.28
N GLU A 90 7.14 -21.51 7.54
CA GLU A 90 7.45 -22.38 8.68
C GLU A 90 6.41 -23.50 8.84
N ASN A 91 5.12 -23.17 8.70
CA ASN A 91 4.04 -24.15 8.79
C ASN A 91 4.10 -25.18 7.65
N SER A 92 4.33 -24.72 6.42
CA SER A 92 4.49 -25.64 5.27
C SER A 92 5.75 -26.51 5.38
N GLY A 93 6.86 -25.97 5.87
CA GLY A 93 8.08 -26.74 6.15
C GLY A 93 7.90 -27.77 7.27
N THR A 94 7.15 -27.43 8.32
CA THR A 94 6.81 -28.35 9.42
C THR A 94 5.93 -29.49 8.94
N LEU A 95 4.93 -29.18 8.11
CA LEU A 95 4.06 -30.20 7.49
C LEU A 95 4.88 -31.16 6.62
N MET A 96 5.80 -30.64 5.80
CA MET A 96 6.67 -31.46 4.96
C MET A 96 7.57 -32.38 5.79
N ARG A 97 8.18 -31.87 6.88
CA ARG A 97 8.99 -32.70 7.79
C ARG A 97 8.16 -33.78 8.46
N ARG A 98 6.94 -33.47 8.91
CA ARG A 98 6.01 -34.45 9.49
C ARG A 98 5.65 -35.54 8.49
N MET A 99 5.37 -35.17 7.24
CA MET A 99 5.08 -36.12 6.17
C MET A 99 6.27 -37.03 5.84
N ALA A 100 7.50 -36.51 5.89
CA ALA A 100 8.71 -37.30 5.67
C ALA A 100 9.04 -38.25 6.84
N MET A 101 8.87 -37.78 8.09
CA MET A 101 9.16 -38.55 9.30
C MET A 101 8.09 -39.59 9.64
N GLY A 102 6.84 -39.40 9.21
CA GLY A 102 5.76 -40.37 9.41
C GLY A 102 5.97 -41.74 8.75
N ASN A 103 7.05 -41.91 7.99
CA ASN A 103 7.48 -43.18 7.38
C ASN A 103 8.61 -43.90 8.15
N LEU A 104 9.08 -43.37 9.29
CA LEU A 104 10.27 -43.90 9.99
C LEU A 104 9.99 -44.56 11.36
N ASP A 105 8.77 -44.43 11.92
CA ASP A 105 8.43 -45.02 13.24
C ASP A 105 8.07 -46.52 13.17
N GLY A 106 8.74 -47.29 12.32
CA GLY A 106 8.43 -48.70 12.07
C GLY A 106 9.64 -49.60 11.85
N GLN A 107 10.82 -49.25 12.38
CA GLN A 107 11.99 -50.12 12.28
C GLN A 107 12.81 -50.11 13.57
N GLY A 108 12.42 -50.99 14.50
CA GLY A 108 13.19 -51.43 15.66
C GLY A 108 12.75 -52.85 16.05
N ASP A 109 13.71 -53.78 16.03
CA ASP A 109 13.74 -55.21 16.39
C ASP A 109 12.81 -55.66 17.56
N GLU A 110 12.37 -56.92 17.74
CA GLU A 110 12.76 -58.26 17.26
C GLU A 110 11.59 -59.26 17.53
N LYS A 111 11.45 -60.29 16.69
CA LYS A 111 10.92 -61.68 16.93
C LYS A 111 9.58 -61.90 17.67
N ASP A 112 8.56 -62.37 16.94
CA ASP A 112 7.96 -63.71 17.18
C ASP A 112 7.15 -64.19 15.96
N GLU A 113 7.15 -65.50 15.72
CA GLU A 113 6.54 -66.19 14.60
C GLU A 113 5.00 -66.19 14.63
N THR A 114 4.35 -66.04 13.46
CA THR A 114 3.16 -66.85 13.05
C THR A 114 2.71 -66.50 11.61
N PRO A 115 2.20 -67.46 10.82
CA PRO A 115 1.91 -67.25 9.40
C PRO A 115 0.48 -66.74 9.10
N ARG A 116 0.44 -65.66 8.30
CA ARG A 116 -0.58 -65.29 7.28
C ARG A 116 -2.06 -65.12 7.69
N LYS A 117 -2.50 -63.85 7.70
CA LYS A 117 -3.44 -63.30 6.67
C LYS A 117 -3.04 -61.87 6.31
N LYS A 118 -2.33 -61.68 5.18
CA LYS A 118 -2.03 -60.34 4.66
C LYS A 118 -3.32 -59.71 4.12
N LYS A 119 -4.03 -58.93 4.95
CA LYS A 119 -4.85 -57.84 4.42
C LYS A 119 -3.87 -56.87 3.76
N LYS A 120 -3.96 -56.74 2.44
CA LYS A 120 -3.30 -55.62 1.73
C LYS A 120 -3.98 -54.35 2.23
N ASN A 121 -3.46 -53.77 3.31
CA ASN A 121 -3.79 -52.40 3.65
C ASN A 121 -3.12 -51.55 2.57
N GLN A 122 -3.91 -51.16 1.58
CA GLN A 122 -3.55 -50.08 0.66
C GLN A 122 -3.07 -48.90 1.51
N ALA A 123 -1.95 -48.30 1.11
CA ALA A 123 -1.57 -46.98 1.62
C ALA A 123 -2.81 -46.07 1.61
N PRO A 124 -3.01 -45.20 2.61
CA PRO A 124 -4.08 -44.21 2.55
C PRO A 124 -3.88 -43.42 1.27
N SER A 125 -4.72 -43.72 0.28
CA SER A 125 -4.75 -43.04 -1.00
C SER A 125 -4.87 -41.55 -0.71
N LEU A 126 -3.89 -40.75 -1.11
CA LEU A 126 -4.03 -39.31 -1.13
C LEU A 126 -5.29 -39.01 -1.93
N ASP A 127 -6.33 -38.47 -1.28
CA ASP A 127 -7.55 -38.08 -1.98
C ASP A 127 -7.25 -36.79 -2.76
N ILE A 128 -6.71 -36.97 -3.96
CA ILE A 128 -6.41 -35.92 -4.93
C ILE A 128 -7.66 -35.07 -5.20
N SER A 129 -8.85 -35.67 -5.10
CA SER A 129 -10.14 -34.99 -5.27
C SER A 129 -10.33 -33.90 -4.20
N CYS A 130 -10.09 -34.23 -2.93
CA CYS A 130 -10.19 -33.27 -1.82
C CYS A 130 -9.19 -32.10 -1.95
N LEU A 131 -7.97 -32.39 -2.42
CA LEU A 131 -6.98 -31.35 -2.72
C LEU A 131 -7.45 -30.42 -3.85
N MET A 132 -7.95 -31.00 -4.94
CA MET A 132 -8.47 -30.24 -6.09
C MET A 132 -9.68 -29.39 -5.70
N ASP A 133 -10.59 -29.89 -4.88
CA ASP A 133 -11.74 -29.14 -4.36
C ASP A 133 -11.31 -27.95 -3.51
N THR A 134 -10.27 -28.13 -2.69
CA THR A 134 -9.69 -27.05 -1.87
C THR A 134 -9.08 -25.95 -2.74
N ILE A 135 -8.32 -26.34 -3.78
CA ILE A 135 -7.73 -25.40 -4.74
C ILE A 135 -8.82 -24.64 -5.50
N LYS A 136 -9.83 -25.36 -6.01
CA LYS A 136 -10.96 -24.77 -6.72
C LYS A 136 -11.71 -23.76 -5.86
N LYS A 137 -11.99 -24.11 -4.60
CA LYS A 137 -12.64 -23.20 -3.64
C LYS A 137 -11.81 -21.93 -3.40
N GLY A 138 -10.49 -22.06 -3.29
CA GLY A 138 -9.59 -20.91 -3.13
C GLY A 138 -9.58 -19.98 -4.35
N ILE A 139 -9.63 -20.54 -5.55
CA ILE A 139 -9.74 -19.77 -6.81
C ILE A 139 -11.09 -19.06 -6.87
N ASP A 140 -12.19 -19.76 -6.60
CA ASP A 140 -13.55 -19.21 -6.62
C ASP A 140 -13.70 -18.06 -5.60
N GLU A 141 -13.13 -18.20 -4.40
CA GLU A 141 -13.10 -17.13 -3.38
C GLU A 141 -12.26 -15.92 -3.82
N LYS A 142 -11.14 -16.14 -4.52
CA LYS A 142 -10.31 -15.06 -5.07
C LYS A 142 -11.07 -14.27 -6.14
N VAL A 143 -11.68 -14.97 -7.10
CA VAL A 143 -12.48 -14.36 -8.17
C VAL A 143 -13.63 -13.53 -7.58
N LYS A 144 -14.31 -14.07 -6.56
CA LYS A 144 -15.40 -13.35 -5.88
C LYS A 144 -14.94 -12.06 -5.19
N ARG A 145 -13.75 -12.06 -4.56
CA ARG A 145 -13.17 -10.85 -3.96
C ARG A 145 -12.80 -9.81 -5.01
N GLU A 146 -12.23 -10.25 -6.13
CA GLU A 146 -11.85 -9.37 -7.23
C GLU A 146 -13.08 -8.73 -7.89
N ALA A 147 -14.16 -9.51 -8.10
CA ALA A 147 -15.42 -9.00 -8.62
C ALA A 147 -16.03 -7.92 -7.71
N LYS A 148 -16.06 -8.14 -6.39
CA LYS A 148 -16.55 -7.14 -5.42
C LYS A 148 -15.71 -5.86 -5.43
N HIS A 149 -14.39 -5.99 -5.58
CA HIS A 149 -13.52 -4.83 -5.66
C HIS A 149 -13.73 -4.05 -6.96
N ALA A 150 -13.95 -4.75 -8.08
CA ALA A 150 -14.28 -4.13 -9.36
C ALA A 150 -15.63 -3.38 -9.29
N GLU A 151 -16.64 -3.97 -8.65
CA GLU A 151 -17.95 -3.33 -8.43
C GLU A 151 -17.82 -2.03 -7.62
N LEU A 152 -17.04 -2.03 -6.54
CA LEU A 152 -16.78 -0.84 -5.73
C LEU A 152 -16.09 0.29 -6.54
N LEU A 153 -15.13 -0.09 -7.39
CA LEU A 153 -14.43 0.85 -8.27
C LEU A 153 -15.39 1.46 -9.31
N GLU A 154 -16.29 0.65 -9.86
CA GLU A 154 -17.28 1.09 -10.82
C GLU A 154 -18.28 2.07 -10.20
N GLU A 155 -18.75 1.78 -8.98
CA GLU A 155 -19.61 2.69 -8.21
C GLU A 155 -18.90 4.03 -7.95
N ARG A 156 -17.62 4.00 -7.60
CA ARG A 156 -16.84 5.22 -7.40
C ARG A 156 -16.70 6.04 -8.69
N LEU A 157 -16.40 5.38 -9.81
CA LEU A 157 -16.31 6.04 -11.11
C LEU A 157 -17.65 6.65 -11.53
N ALA A 158 -18.76 5.97 -11.25
CA ALA A 158 -20.11 6.49 -11.51
C ALA A 158 -20.41 7.74 -10.66
N PHE A 159 -20.02 7.71 -9.38
CA PHE A 159 -20.16 8.86 -8.49
C PHE A 159 -19.35 10.07 -8.98
N ASP A 160 -18.09 9.87 -9.35
CA ASP A 160 -17.21 10.93 -9.84
C ASP A 160 -17.73 11.52 -11.16
N ARG A 161 -18.22 10.69 -12.09
CA ARG A 161 -18.89 11.15 -13.32
C ARG A 161 -20.14 11.97 -13.02
N ALA A 162 -20.97 11.52 -12.08
CA ALA A 162 -22.19 12.24 -11.70
C ALA A 162 -21.87 13.59 -11.03
N GLN A 163 -20.80 13.68 -10.25
CA GLN A 163 -20.34 14.95 -9.69
C GLN A 163 -19.86 15.92 -10.78
N ALA A 164 -19.06 15.44 -11.74
CA ALA A 164 -18.59 16.27 -12.85
C ALA A 164 -19.75 16.86 -13.66
N GLN A 165 -20.77 16.05 -13.98
CA GLN A 165 -21.98 16.52 -14.67
C GLN A 165 -22.74 17.58 -13.87
N ARG A 166 -22.83 17.44 -12.54
CA ARG A 166 -23.47 18.46 -11.69
C ARG A 166 -22.71 19.77 -11.71
N GLN A 167 -21.38 19.72 -11.63
CA GLN A 167 -20.55 20.93 -11.71
C GLN A 167 -20.70 21.61 -13.07
N GLU A 168 -20.66 20.84 -14.16
CA GLU A 168 -20.83 21.38 -15.52
C GLU A 168 -22.21 22.04 -15.68
N LYS A 169 -23.28 21.39 -15.20
CA LYS A 169 -24.62 21.97 -15.22
C LYS A 169 -24.69 23.26 -14.41
N GLN A 170 -24.11 23.28 -13.20
CA GLN A 170 -24.04 24.50 -12.41
C GLN A 170 -23.28 25.61 -13.15
N HIS A 171 -22.16 25.31 -13.79
CA HIS A 171 -21.42 26.29 -14.58
C HIS A 171 -22.25 26.84 -15.75
N GLN A 172 -22.97 25.98 -16.47
CA GLN A 172 -23.86 26.38 -17.56
C GLN A 172 -25.00 27.27 -17.06
N ASP A 173 -25.64 26.91 -15.94
CA ASP A 173 -26.72 27.70 -15.33
C ASP A 173 -26.23 29.09 -14.91
N HIS A 174 -25.05 29.18 -14.28
CA HIS A 174 -24.43 30.47 -13.93
C HIS A 174 -24.14 31.32 -15.17
N GLN A 175 -23.61 30.72 -16.24
CA GLN A 175 -23.34 31.43 -17.50
C GLN A 175 -24.63 31.97 -18.13
N LEU A 176 -25.72 31.20 -18.09
CA LEU A 176 -27.01 31.62 -18.62
C LEU A 176 -27.58 32.81 -17.84
N ILE A 177 -27.53 32.76 -16.50
CA ILE A 177 -27.97 33.87 -15.64
C ILE A 177 -27.18 35.15 -15.95
N MET A 178 -25.86 35.05 -16.08
CA MET A 178 -25.01 36.19 -16.43
C MET A 178 -25.38 36.78 -17.79
N GLN A 179 -25.64 35.94 -18.81
CA GLN A 179 -26.08 36.40 -20.12
C GLN A 179 -27.44 37.11 -20.08
N GLN A 180 -28.39 36.60 -19.29
CA GLN A 180 -29.70 37.25 -19.12
C GLN A 180 -29.58 38.61 -18.43
N LEU A 181 -28.73 38.73 -17.41
CA LEU A 181 -28.45 40.00 -16.72
C LEU A 181 -27.80 41.02 -17.66
N LEU A 182 -26.82 40.60 -18.46
CA LEU A 182 -26.20 41.46 -19.47
C LEU A 182 -27.21 41.92 -20.54
N ALA A 183 -28.04 41.00 -21.05
CA ALA A 183 -29.05 41.32 -22.06
C ALA A 183 -30.14 42.28 -21.56
N SER A 184 -30.44 42.26 -20.26
CA SER A 184 -31.40 43.19 -19.64
C SER A 184 -30.79 44.58 -19.35
N LEU A 185 -29.48 44.67 -19.16
CA LEU A 185 -28.76 45.95 -19.07
C LEU A 185 -28.64 46.68 -20.42
N ILE A 186 -28.53 45.94 -21.53
CA ILE A 186 -28.38 46.50 -22.89
C ILE A 186 -29.74 46.97 -23.47
N LYS A 187 -30.87 46.50 -22.93
CA LYS A 187 -32.23 46.87 -23.38
C LYS A 187 -32.80 48.15 -22.72
N LYS A 188 -32.00 48.86 -21.92
CA LYS A 188 -32.30 50.21 -21.41
C LYS A 188 -31.49 51.24 -22.19
#